data_AF-A0A7J9NBY8-F1
#
_entry.id   AF-A0A7J9NBY8-F1
#
_cell.length_a   1.000
_cell.length_b   1.000
_cell.length_c   1.000
_cell.angle_alpha   90.00
_cell.angle_beta   90.00
_cell.angle_gamma   90.00
#
_symmetry.space_group_name_H-M   'P 1'
#
loop_
_entity.id
_entity.type
_entity.pdbx_description
1 polymer ?
#
loop_
_entity_poly.entity_id
_entity_poly.type
_entity_poly.pdbx_seq_one_letter_code
_entity_poly.pdbx_strand_id
1 'polypeptide(L)'
;MTDTFKLKVKPGKTYLLRLVNAALNDELFFSIANHTLTVVDVDAVYVKPFETETLLITPGQTTNVILKTKPSYPNATFFMTARPYVTGQGTFDNSTVAGILEYESPPNSLHSSIMLPLFKPILPALNDTSFATKFGNKLRSLASAQYPANVPQKVDKHFFFTVGLGTSPCQHNQTCQGPNGTKFAASVNNVSFAMPTSALLQAHFFGQSNGVYTPEFPSTPITPFNYTGSPPNNTMVSNGTKVVVLPFNTSVELVMQDTSILGAESHPLHLHGFNFFIVGQGFGNFDPNKDPAKFNLIDPVERNTVGVPSGGWVAIRFLADNPGVWFMHCHLEVHTSWGLKMAWIVLDGELPTQKLLPPPADLPKC
;
A
#
# COMPACT_ATOMS: atom_id res chain seq x y z
N MET A 1 -26.38 15.81 -13.20
CA MET A 1 -25.63 14.54 -13.38
C MET A 1 -24.87 14.50 -14.70
N THR A 2 -24.37 15.63 -15.21
CA THR A 2 -23.48 15.67 -16.39
C THR A 2 -22.05 15.21 -16.06
N ASP A 3 -21.69 15.22 -14.76
CA ASP A 3 -20.31 14.98 -14.31
C ASP A 3 -20.08 13.56 -13.77
N THR A 4 -21.11 12.71 -13.73
CA THR A 4 -20.97 11.31 -13.27
C THR A 4 -20.32 10.46 -14.36
N PHE A 5 -19.20 9.81 -14.03
CA PHE A 5 -18.53 8.88 -14.95
C PHE A 5 -19.47 7.76 -15.39
N LYS A 6 -19.51 7.50 -16.70
CA LYS A 6 -20.27 6.41 -17.31
C LYS A 6 -19.36 5.46 -18.08
N LEU A 7 -19.31 4.21 -17.66
CA LEU A 7 -18.70 3.12 -18.40
C LEU A 7 -19.75 2.49 -19.31
N LYS A 8 -19.68 2.80 -20.61
CA LYS A 8 -20.57 2.21 -21.62
C LYS A 8 -20.07 0.84 -22.05
N VAL A 9 -20.96 -0.15 -22.07
CA VAL A 9 -20.61 -1.53 -22.39
C VAL A 9 -21.62 -2.20 -23.33
N LYS A 10 -21.16 -3.15 -24.13
CA LYS A 10 -22.01 -4.00 -24.97
C LYS A 10 -22.41 -5.28 -24.22
N PRO A 11 -23.64 -5.77 -24.39
CA PRO A 11 -24.02 -7.10 -23.91
C PRO A 11 -23.10 -8.21 -24.45
N GLY A 12 -22.83 -9.23 -23.63
CA GLY A 12 -22.06 -10.42 -23.99
C GLY A 12 -20.58 -10.17 -24.29
N LYS A 13 -20.02 -9.02 -23.86
CA LYS A 13 -18.62 -8.65 -24.05
C LYS A 13 -17.84 -8.76 -22.74
N THR A 14 -16.52 -8.77 -22.89
CA THR A 14 -15.58 -8.83 -21.78
C THR A 14 -14.71 -7.59 -21.82
N TYR A 15 -14.54 -6.94 -20.68
CA TYR A 15 -13.77 -5.72 -20.51
C TYR A 15 -12.69 -5.93 -19.45
N LEU A 16 -11.50 -5.39 -19.68
CA LEU A 16 -10.46 -5.27 -18.66
C LEU A 16 -10.59 -3.88 -18.02
N LEU A 17 -10.95 -3.83 -16.75
CA LEU A 17 -10.97 -2.60 -15.97
C LEU A 17 -9.64 -2.47 -15.24
N ARG A 18 -8.99 -1.31 -15.40
CA ARG A 18 -7.71 -1.00 -14.77
C ARG A 18 -7.96 -0.03 -13.63
N LEU A 19 -8.06 -0.57 -12.42
CA LEU A 19 -8.37 0.22 -11.23
C LEU A 19 -7.07 0.74 -10.63
N VAL A 20 -7.06 2.03 -10.31
CA VAL A 20 -5.95 2.71 -9.66
C VAL A 20 -6.55 3.47 -8.48
N ASN A 21 -6.05 3.22 -7.27
CA ASN A 21 -6.40 4.07 -6.15
C ASN A 21 -5.38 5.20 -6.04
N ALA A 22 -5.77 6.35 -6.60
CA ALA A 22 -5.03 7.61 -6.51
C ALA A 22 -5.57 8.54 -5.41
N ALA A 23 -6.38 8.02 -4.47
CA ALA A 23 -6.78 8.78 -3.29
C ALA A 23 -5.57 9.04 -2.40
N LEU A 24 -5.63 10.15 -1.65
CA LEU A 24 -4.53 10.53 -0.76
C LEU A 24 -4.56 9.80 0.57
N ASN A 25 -5.74 9.50 1.13
CA ASN A 25 -5.86 9.05 2.53
C ASN A 25 -6.86 7.90 2.74
N ASP A 26 -7.43 7.32 1.69
CA ASP A 26 -8.49 6.30 1.84
C ASP A 26 -8.14 5.02 1.08
N GLU A 27 -8.08 3.91 1.81
CA GLU A 27 -8.28 2.58 1.22
C GLU A 27 -9.74 2.46 0.81
N LEU A 28 -10.04 1.84 -0.33
CA LEU A 28 -11.38 1.85 -0.90
C LEU A 28 -11.90 0.43 -1.16
N PHE A 29 -13.08 0.13 -0.63
CA PHE A 29 -13.92 -0.91 -1.18
C PHE A 29 -14.48 -0.45 -2.52
N PHE A 30 -14.46 -1.30 -3.54
CA PHE A 30 -15.07 -1.03 -4.84
C PHE A 30 -15.93 -2.21 -5.30
N SER A 31 -17.11 -1.92 -5.84
CA SER A 31 -18.02 -2.93 -6.38
C SER A 31 -18.86 -2.39 -7.54
N ILE A 32 -19.34 -3.29 -8.40
CA ILE A 32 -20.30 -3.00 -9.47
C ILE A 32 -21.57 -3.82 -9.23
N ALA A 33 -22.72 -3.14 -9.11
CA ALA A 33 -23.99 -3.80 -8.78
C ALA A 33 -24.29 -4.97 -9.74
N ASN A 34 -24.62 -6.14 -9.19
CA ASN A 34 -24.97 -7.35 -9.94
C ASN A 34 -23.91 -7.85 -10.94
N HIS A 35 -22.64 -7.49 -10.77
CA HIS A 35 -21.55 -7.97 -11.61
C HIS A 35 -20.41 -8.54 -10.76
N THR A 36 -20.06 -9.79 -11.05
CA THR A 36 -18.85 -10.42 -10.52
C THR A 36 -17.65 -9.97 -11.34
N LEU A 37 -16.53 -9.70 -10.66
CA LEU A 37 -15.26 -9.28 -11.23
C LEU A 37 -14.25 -10.41 -11.04
N THR A 38 -13.44 -10.69 -12.06
CA THR A 38 -12.31 -11.63 -11.93
C THR A 38 -11.02 -10.83 -11.79
N VAL A 39 -10.37 -10.88 -10.64
CA VAL A 39 -9.05 -10.27 -10.44
C VAL A 39 -8.02 -11.10 -11.21
N VAL A 40 -7.16 -10.44 -12.00
CA VAL A 40 -6.16 -11.14 -12.84
C VAL A 40 -4.75 -10.58 -12.71
N ASP A 41 -4.61 -9.36 -12.21
CA ASP A 41 -3.33 -8.69 -12.05
C ASP A 41 -3.43 -7.62 -10.96
N VAL A 42 -2.36 -7.49 -10.17
CA VAL A 42 -2.18 -6.44 -9.16
C VAL A 42 -0.78 -5.87 -9.29
N ASP A 43 -0.66 -4.54 -9.21
CA ASP A 43 0.63 -3.84 -9.29
C ASP A 43 1.50 -4.27 -10.49
N ALA A 44 0.85 -4.49 -11.64
CA ALA A 44 1.45 -4.97 -12.89
C ALA A 44 2.07 -6.38 -12.83
N VAL A 45 1.68 -7.20 -11.85
CA VAL A 45 2.04 -8.61 -11.76
C VAL A 45 0.79 -9.49 -11.85
N TYR A 46 0.83 -10.50 -12.72
CA TYR A 46 -0.26 -11.46 -12.87
C TYR A 46 -0.46 -12.28 -11.59
N VAL A 47 -1.72 -12.45 -11.21
CA VAL A 47 -2.13 -13.29 -10.09
C VAL A 47 -2.93 -14.49 -10.56
N LYS A 48 -3.06 -15.51 -9.71
CA LYS A 48 -4.02 -16.59 -9.93
C LYS A 48 -5.42 -16.00 -9.99
N PRO A 49 -6.15 -16.15 -11.11
CA PRO A 49 -7.45 -15.51 -11.24
C PRO A 49 -8.44 -16.00 -10.18
N PHE A 50 -9.16 -15.07 -9.56
CA PHE A 50 -10.27 -15.39 -8.67
C PHE A 50 -11.41 -14.39 -8.82
N GLU A 51 -12.62 -14.87 -8.56
CA GLU A 51 -13.84 -14.07 -8.65
C GLU A 51 -14.16 -13.39 -7.32
N THR A 52 -14.70 -12.16 -7.42
CA THR A 52 -15.16 -11.37 -6.29
C THR A 52 -16.24 -10.37 -6.73
N GLU A 53 -17.15 -10.00 -5.83
CA GLU A 53 -18.14 -8.94 -6.08
C GLU A 53 -17.63 -7.57 -5.59
N THR A 54 -16.78 -7.58 -4.58
CA THR A 54 -16.14 -6.38 -4.02
C THR A 54 -14.64 -6.61 -3.95
N LEU A 55 -13.86 -5.57 -4.21
CA LEU A 55 -12.42 -5.56 -3.99
C LEU A 55 -12.03 -4.48 -2.98
N LEU A 56 -10.91 -4.68 -2.31
CA LEU A 56 -10.23 -3.64 -1.53
C LEU A 56 -8.99 -3.20 -2.30
N ILE A 57 -8.81 -1.89 -2.46
CA ILE A 57 -7.64 -1.31 -3.11
C ILE A 57 -7.14 -0.11 -2.29
N THR A 58 -5.86 -0.09 -1.96
CA THR A 58 -5.25 0.97 -1.13
C THR A 58 -4.57 2.01 -1.99
N PRO A 59 -4.36 3.25 -1.50
CA PRO A 59 -3.56 4.24 -2.22
C PRO A 59 -2.22 3.66 -2.69
N GLY A 60 -1.85 3.97 -3.93
CA GLY A 60 -0.64 3.45 -4.59
C GLY A 60 -0.83 2.09 -5.29
N GLN A 61 -1.84 1.32 -4.91
CA GLN A 61 -2.12 0.03 -5.55
C GLN A 61 -2.85 0.19 -6.89
N THR A 62 -2.60 -0.78 -7.78
CA THR A 62 -3.40 -1.00 -8.99
C THR A 62 -3.94 -2.42 -9.02
N THR A 63 -5.14 -2.59 -9.57
CA THR A 63 -5.78 -3.90 -9.71
C THR A 63 -6.48 -3.96 -11.06
N ASN A 64 -6.09 -4.91 -11.90
CA ASN A 64 -6.77 -5.19 -13.15
C ASN A 64 -7.81 -6.31 -12.93
N VAL A 65 -9.06 -6.04 -13.34
CA VAL A 65 -10.17 -6.98 -13.22
C VAL A 65 -10.87 -7.19 -14.55
N ILE A 66 -11.31 -8.42 -14.79
CA ILE A 66 -12.16 -8.77 -15.93
C ILE A 66 -13.62 -8.59 -15.52
N LEU A 67 -14.33 -7.75 -16.26
CA LEU A 67 -15.78 -7.59 -16.22
C LEU A 67 -16.40 -8.33 -17.40
N LYS A 68 -17.20 -9.37 -17.12
CA LYS A 68 -18.05 -10.02 -18.13
C LYS A 68 -19.45 -9.40 -18.05
N THR A 69 -19.92 -8.84 -19.15
CA THR A 69 -21.24 -8.21 -19.22
C THR A 69 -22.34 -9.24 -19.41
N LYS A 70 -23.56 -8.90 -18.98
CA LYS A 70 -24.76 -9.72 -19.17
C LYS A 70 -24.95 -10.04 -20.66
N PRO A 71 -25.44 -11.24 -21.02
CA PRO A 71 -25.51 -11.70 -22.42
C PRO A 71 -26.45 -10.86 -23.30
N SER A 72 -27.46 -10.21 -22.71
CA SER A 72 -28.44 -9.36 -23.39
C SER A 72 -28.59 -8.01 -22.68
N TYR A 73 -29.23 -7.03 -23.35
CA TYR A 73 -29.52 -5.73 -22.77
C TYR A 73 -30.43 -5.89 -21.53
N PRO A 74 -29.99 -5.51 -20.32
CA PRO A 74 -30.67 -5.86 -19.08
C PRO A 74 -31.85 -4.94 -18.73
N ASN A 75 -32.16 -3.94 -19.58
CA ASN A 75 -33.15 -2.88 -19.27
C ASN A 75 -32.92 -2.24 -17.89
N ALA A 76 -31.66 -2.05 -17.49
CA ALA A 76 -31.29 -1.55 -16.18
C ALA A 76 -29.96 -0.80 -16.21
N THR A 77 -29.77 0.06 -15.23
CA THR A 77 -28.53 0.80 -14.98
C THR A 77 -27.89 0.28 -13.69
N PHE A 78 -26.58 0.12 -13.67
CA PHE A 78 -25.86 -0.40 -12.50
C PHE A 78 -24.90 0.65 -11.98
N PHE A 79 -24.91 0.91 -10.67
CA PHE A 79 -23.85 1.71 -10.07
C PHE A 79 -22.58 0.89 -9.89
N MET A 80 -21.47 1.54 -10.18
CA MET A 80 -20.14 1.18 -9.71
C MET A 80 -19.81 2.15 -8.58
N THR A 81 -19.53 1.65 -7.38
CA THR A 81 -19.35 2.50 -6.20
C THR A 81 -18.06 2.21 -5.49
N ALA A 82 -17.44 3.25 -4.92
CA ALA A 82 -16.34 3.09 -3.98
C ALA A 82 -16.64 3.79 -2.65
N ARG A 83 -16.22 3.18 -1.54
CA ARG A 83 -16.35 3.72 -0.18
C ARG A 83 -15.10 3.40 0.62
N PRO A 84 -14.68 4.28 1.56
CA PRO A 84 -13.55 4.01 2.42
C PRO A 84 -13.63 2.70 3.23
N TYR A 85 -12.46 2.08 3.40
CA TYR A 85 -12.14 1.15 4.46
C TYR A 85 -11.26 1.91 5.48
N VAL A 86 -11.72 2.01 6.72
CA VAL A 86 -11.13 2.88 7.75
C VAL A 86 -11.01 2.12 9.06
N THR A 87 -9.82 2.18 9.65
CA THR A 87 -9.51 1.62 10.98
C THR A 87 -8.93 2.65 11.93
N GLY A 88 -8.32 3.73 11.40
CA GLY A 88 -7.82 4.85 12.17
C GLY A 88 -8.92 5.63 12.91
N GLN A 89 -8.49 6.39 13.90
CA GLN A 89 -9.37 7.21 14.78
C GLN A 89 -9.49 8.68 14.31
N GLY A 90 -8.82 9.03 13.21
CA GLY A 90 -8.85 10.37 12.63
C GLY A 90 -10.17 10.70 11.92
N THR A 91 -10.37 11.97 11.59
CA THR A 91 -11.46 12.41 10.73
C THR A 91 -11.22 11.99 9.28
N PHE A 92 -12.25 11.50 8.60
CA PHE A 92 -12.19 11.07 7.20
C PHE A 92 -13.48 11.45 6.45
N ASP A 93 -13.43 11.43 5.12
CA ASP A 93 -14.63 11.61 4.29
C ASP A 93 -15.40 10.28 4.17
N ASN A 94 -16.59 10.18 4.77
CA ASN A 94 -17.44 8.98 4.70
C ASN A 94 -18.36 8.96 3.46
N SER A 95 -18.09 9.79 2.45
CA SER A 95 -18.88 9.77 1.22
C SER A 95 -18.68 8.46 0.44
N THR A 96 -19.73 8.03 -0.26
CA THR A 96 -19.65 6.94 -1.24
C THR A 96 -19.70 7.56 -2.62
N VAL A 97 -18.64 7.38 -3.40
CA VAL A 97 -18.59 7.85 -4.78
C VAL A 97 -19.24 6.82 -5.70
N ALA A 98 -19.86 7.30 -6.78
CA ALA A 98 -20.56 6.44 -7.73
C ALA A 98 -20.27 6.86 -9.18
N GLY A 99 -20.00 5.86 -10.02
CA GLY A 99 -20.12 5.91 -11.46
C GLY A 99 -21.26 5.00 -11.94
N ILE A 100 -21.48 4.96 -13.24
CA ILE A 100 -22.56 4.20 -13.87
C ILE A 100 -21.96 3.21 -14.87
N LEU A 101 -22.31 1.93 -14.75
CA LEU A 101 -22.17 0.95 -15.82
C LEU A 101 -23.46 0.95 -16.66
N GLU A 102 -23.34 1.40 -17.90
CA GLU A 102 -24.46 1.60 -18.83
C GLU A 102 -24.34 0.63 -20.01
N TYR A 103 -25.37 -0.19 -20.23
CA TYR A 103 -25.40 -1.07 -21.39
C TYR A 103 -25.86 -0.30 -22.64
N GLU A 104 -25.22 -0.56 -23.78
CA GLU A 104 -25.69 -0.09 -25.07
C GLU A 104 -27.09 -0.67 -25.37
N SER A 105 -28.04 0.22 -25.67
CA SER A 105 -29.41 -0.15 -26.00
C SER A 105 -29.54 -0.65 -27.44
N PRO A 106 -30.51 -1.55 -27.72
CA PRO A 106 -30.83 -1.95 -29.09
C PRO A 106 -31.32 -0.77 -29.93
N PRO A 107 -31.08 -0.74 -31.26
CA PRO A 107 -31.47 0.37 -32.15
C PRO A 107 -32.97 0.72 -32.14
N ASN A 108 -33.83 -0.26 -31.85
CA ASN A 108 -35.29 -0.10 -31.81
C ASN A 108 -35.83 0.09 -30.39
N SER A 109 -34.98 0.29 -29.38
CA SER A 109 -35.45 0.66 -28.05
C SER A 109 -35.98 2.09 -28.13
N LEU A 110 -37.30 2.24 -28.14
CA LEU A 110 -37.94 3.54 -28.06
C LEU A 110 -37.39 4.26 -26.82
N HIS A 111 -36.66 5.35 -27.03
CA HIS A 111 -36.22 6.30 -26.00
C HIS A 111 -37.43 7.05 -25.38
N SER A 112 -38.55 6.37 -25.16
CA SER A 112 -39.55 6.85 -24.21
C SER A 112 -38.88 6.97 -22.85
N SER A 113 -39.16 8.06 -22.17
CA SER A 113 -38.70 8.50 -20.85
C SER A 113 -38.96 7.50 -19.70
N ILE A 114 -38.53 6.26 -19.86
CA ILE A 114 -38.65 5.19 -18.88
C ILE A 114 -37.42 5.31 -17.99
N MET A 115 -37.63 5.68 -16.72
CA MET A 115 -36.59 5.55 -15.71
C MET A 115 -36.26 4.06 -15.56
N LEU A 116 -35.11 3.64 -16.11
CA LEU A 116 -34.62 2.27 -15.94
C LEU A 116 -34.39 1.98 -14.45
N PRO A 117 -34.69 0.76 -13.97
CA PRO A 117 -34.26 0.32 -12.65
C PRO A 117 -32.77 0.56 -12.44
N LEU A 118 -32.44 1.15 -11.29
CA LEU A 118 -31.08 1.47 -10.89
C LEU A 118 -30.64 0.55 -9.75
N PHE A 119 -29.67 -0.33 -10.02
CA PHE A 119 -29.12 -1.24 -9.02
C PHE A 119 -27.89 -0.63 -8.34
N LYS A 120 -27.81 -0.79 -7.01
CA LYS A 120 -26.67 -0.35 -6.19
C LYS A 120 -26.03 -1.57 -5.53
N PRO A 121 -24.69 -1.68 -5.49
CA PRO A 121 -24.03 -2.76 -4.77
C PRO A 121 -24.13 -2.54 -3.27
N ILE A 122 -23.99 -3.62 -2.50
CA ILE A 122 -23.86 -3.57 -1.04
C ILE A 122 -22.36 -3.63 -0.71
N LEU A 123 -21.83 -2.57 -0.10
CA LEU A 123 -20.42 -2.50 0.29
C LEU A 123 -20.21 -2.97 1.75
N PRO A 124 -19.08 -3.64 2.06
CA PRO A 124 -18.70 -4.04 3.43
C PRO A 124 -18.62 -2.85 4.37
N ALA A 125 -18.90 -3.05 5.67
CA ALA A 125 -18.80 -1.98 6.67
C ALA A 125 -17.43 -1.28 6.63
N LEU A 126 -17.39 0.02 6.98
CA LEU A 126 -16.16 0.84 6.88
C LEU A 126 -14.97 0.21 7.60
N ASN A 127 -15.21 -0.47 8.72
CA ASN A 127 -14.20 -1.11 9.56
C ASN A 127 -14.15 -2.64 9.37
N ASP A 128 -14.59 -3.18 8.23
CA ASP A 128 -14.60 -4.62 7.98
C ASP A 128 -13.20 -5.17 7.66
N THR A 129 -12.35 -5.21 8.70
CA THR A 129 -11.00 -5.76 8.64
C THR A 129 -11.01 -7.26 8.30
N SER A 130 -12.09 -7.99 8.64
CA SER A 130 -12.23 -9.38 8.25
C SER A 130 -12.31 -9.53 6.73
N PHE A 131 -13.08 -8.66 6.06
CA PHE A 131 -13.11 -8.60 4.61
C PHE A 131 -11.74 -8.26 4.03
N ALA A 132 -11.09 -7.21 4.56
CA ALA A 132 -9.77 -6.78 4.09
C ALA A 132 -8.75 -7.93 4.10
N THR A 133 -8.65 -8.66 5.21
CA THR A 133 -7.76 -9.82 5.34
C THR A 133 -8.15 -10.96 4.41
N LYS A 134 -9.44 -11.30 4.31
CA LYS A 134 -9.90 -12.38 3.41
C LYS A 134 -9.64 -12.05 1.95
N PHE A 135 -9.82 -10.79 1.54
CA PHE A 135 -9.51 -10.34 0.18
C PHE A 135 -8.00 -10.44 -0.10
N GLY A 136 -7.16 -9.89 0.80
CA GLY A 136 -5.70 -9.97 0.68
C GLY A 136 -5.19 -11.42 0.60
N ASN A 137 -5.74 -12.32 1.42
CA ASN A 137 -5.34 -13.75 1.44
C ASN A 137 -5.71 -14.52 0.16
N LYS A 138 -6.61 -14.00 -0.69
CA LYS A 138 -6.91 -14.61 -2.01
C LYS A 138 -5.83 -14.29 -3.05
N LEU A 139 -5.05 -13.21 -2.85
CA LEU A 139 -4.02 -12.80 -3.78
C LEU A 139 -2.84 -13.77 -3.71
N ARG A 140 -2.51 -14.38 -4.84
CA ARG A 140 -1.36 -15.28 -5.02
C ARG A 140 -0.74 -15.02 -6.38
N SER A 141 0.59 -15.00 -6.45
CA SER A 141 1.28 -14.88 -7.74
C SER A 141 0.82 -15.96 -8.70
N LEU A 142 0.75 -15.65 -10.00
CA LEU A 142 0.35 -16.62 -11.01
C LEU A 142 1.22 -17.89 -10.96
N ALA A 143 2.53 -17.71 -10.69
CA ALA A 143 3.49 -18.78 -10.41
C ALA A 143 3.44 -19.91 -11.45
N SER A 144 3.61 -19.52 -12.72
CA SER A 144 3.64 -20.42 -13.88
C SER A 144 5.04 -20.45 -14.50
N ALA A 145 5.28 -21.34 -15.45
CA ALA A 145 6.57 -21.40 -16.16
C ALA A 145 6.91 -20.10 -16.91
N GLN A 146 5.90 -19.40 -17.44
CA GLN A 146 6.08 -18.12 -18.14
C GLN A 146 6.16 -16.93 -17.17
N TYR A 147 5.47 -17.02 -16.04
CA TYR A 147 5.39 -15.96 -15.02
C TYR A 147 5.74 -16.56 -13.65
N PRO A 148 7.04 -16.84 -13.40
CA PRO A 148 7.47 -17.50 -12.17
C PRO A 148 7.38 -16.56 -10.97
N ALA A 149 7.14 -17.12 -9.78
CA ALA A 149 7.24 -16.39 -8.52
C ALA A 149 8.65 -16.62 -7.92
N ASN A 150 9.57 -15.69 -8.16
CA ASN A 150 10.98 -15.82 -7.76
C ASN A 150 11.20 -15.36 -6.31
N VAL A 151 10.50 -15.98 -5.36
CA VAL A 151 10.58 -15.64 -3.94
C VAL A 151 11.98 -15.96 -3.38
N PRO A 152 12.68 -15.02 -2.73
CA PRO A 152 13.92 -15.32 -2.02
C PRO A 152 13.71 -16.41 -0.96
N GLN A 153 14.29 -17.59 -1.19
CA GLN A 153 14.16 -18.74 -0.31
C GLN A 153 15.09 -18.63 0.91
N LYS A 154 16.33 -18.20 0.66
CA LYS A 154 17.30 -17.82 1.68
C LYS A 154 17.17 -16.32 1.95
N VAL A 155 17.35 -15.93 3.21
CA VAL A 155 17.35 -14.54 3.64
C VAL A 155 18.73 -14.21 4.21
N ASP A 156 19.34 -13.11 3.75
CA ASP A 156 20.63 -12.64 4.23
C ASP A 156 20.48 -11.59 5.34
N LYS A 157 19.40 -10.81 5.31
CA LYS A 157 19.10 -9.77 6.31
C LYS A 157 17.63 -9.80 6.73
N HIS A 158 17.42 -9.83 8.05
CA HIS A 158 16.10 -9.69 8.67
C HIS A 158 15.96 -8.29 9.28
N PHE A 159 14.80 -7.69 9.09
CA PHE A 159 14.40 -6.42 9.67
C PHE A 159 13.05 -6.57 10.37
N PHE A 160 12.88 -5.89 11.49
CA PHE A 160 11.61 -5.74 12.18
C PHE A 160 11.34 -4.25 12.35
N PHE A 161 10.36 -3.74 11.62
CA PHE A 161 9.99 -2.34 11.64
C PHE A 161 8.64 -2.17 12.30
N THR A 162 8.60 -1.49 13.45
CA THR A 162 7.33 -0.93 13.93
C THR A 162 6.93 0.21 13.03
N VAL A 163 5.68 0.24 12.63
CA VAL A 163 5.07 1.23 11.75
C VAL A 163 3.87 1.79 12.49
N GLY A 164 3.73 3.11 12.50
CA GLY A 164 2.55 3.72 13.10
C GLY A 164 2.73 5.20 13.42
N LEU A 165 1.77 5.69 14.18
CA LEU A 165 1.69 7.08 14.60
C LEU A 165 2.53 7.36 15.85
N GLY A 166 2.63 8.63 16.19
CA GLY A 166 3.26 9.11 17.39
C GLY A 166 3.05 10.61 17.56
N THR A 167 3.84 11.22 18.44
CA THR A 167 3.74 12.64 18.76
C THR A 167 5.09 13.34 18.63
N SER A 168 5.05 14.64 18.40
CA SER A 168 6.23 15.51 18.41
C SER A 168 5.92 16.79 19.21
N PRO A 169 6.95 17.48 19.75
CA PRO A 169 6.71 18.68 20.54
C PRO A 169 5.97 19.73 19.71
N CYS A 170 4.97 20.38 20.30
CA CYS A 170 4.36 21.56 19.70
C CYS A 170 5.35 22.73 19.79
N GLN A 171 5.36 23.62 18.78
CA GLN A 171 6.19 24.81 18.84
C GLN A 171 5.72 25.74 19.96
N HIS A 172 6.67 26.49 20.53
CA HIS A 172 6.35 27.46 21.57
C HIS A 172 5.36 28.52 21.02
N ASN A 173 4.35 28.87 21.81
CA ASN A 173 3.26 29.80 21.45
C ASN A 173 2.32 29.33 20.32
N GLN A 174 2.24 28.03 20.05
CA GLN A 174 1.23 27.44 19.16
C GLN A 174 0.33 26.47 19.92
N THR A 175 -0.92 26.36 19.48
CA THR A 175 -1.85 25.33 19.95
C THR A 175 -1.85 24.18 18.94
N CYS A 176 -1.43 23.00 19.37
CA CYS A 176 -1.48 21.79 18.54
C CYS A 176 -2.66 20.89 18.95
N GLN A 177 -3.18 20.14 17.98
CA GLN A 177 -4.38 19.30 18.12
C GLN A 177 -4.07 17.86 18.56
N GLY A 178 -2.79 17.50 18.68
CA GLY A 178 -2.39 16.18 19.12
C GLY A 178 -2.62 15.97 20.62
N PRO A 179 -2.50 14.71 21.09
CA PRO A 179 -2.67 14.38 22.50
C PRO A 179 -1.79 15.22 23.41
N ASN A 180 -2.31 15.64 24.56
CA ASN A 180 -1.60 16.46 25.54
C ASN A 180 -0.99 17.76 24.95
N GLY A 181 -1.63 18.33 23.92
CA GLY A 181 -1.17 19.56 23.27
C GLY A 181 0.08 19.38 22.39
N THR A 182 0.41 18.15 22.01
CA THR A 182 1.52 17.83 21.09
C THR A 182 1.08 17.94 19.63
N LYS A 183 2.02 17.81 18.69
CA LYS A 183 1.74 17.67 17.26
C LYS A 183 1.71 16.19 16.88
N PHE A 184 0.77 15.78 16.02
CA PHE A 184 0.80 14.45 15.41
C PHE A 184 2.08 14.24 14.61
N ALA A 185 2.64 13.04 14.72
CA ALA A 185 3.79 12.58 13.98
C ALA A 185 3.58 11.10 13.61
N ALA A 186 4.46 10.56 12.78
CA ALA A 186 4.45 9.15 12.45
C ALA A 186 5.87 8.67 12.18
N SER A 187 6.11 7.37 12.31
CA SER A 187 7.48 6.86 12.31
C SER A 187 7.60 5.41 11.85
N VAL A 188 8.82 5.06 11.45
CA VAL A 188 9.27 3.67 11.31
C VAL A 188 10.35 3.45 12.36
N ASN A 189 10.21 2.42 13.21
CA ASN A 189 11.12 2.16 14.36
C ASN A 189 11.36 3.38 15.26
N ASN A 190 10.31 4.17 15.54
CA ASN A 190 10.36 5.40 16.33
C ASN A 190 11.22 6.52 15.72
N VAL A 191 11.62 6.40 14.46
CA VAL A 191 12.29 7.44 13.67
C VAL A 191 11.25 8.08 12.74
N SER A 192 10.91 9.32 13.03
CA SER A 192 10.13 10.19 12.16
C SER A 192 11.06 10.85 11.16
N PHE A 193 10.83 10.59 9.87
CA PHE A 193 11.76 10.99 8.83
C PHE A 193 11.71 12.50 8.57
N ALA A 194 12.82 13.16 8.83
CA ALA A 194 13.03 14.54 8.42
C ALA A 194 13.51 14.59 6.97
N MET A 195 12.84 15.37 6.12
CA MET A 195 13.31 15.60 4.75
C MET A 195 14.58 16.48 4.79
N PRO A 196 15.68 16.06 4.16
CA PRO A 196 16.87 16.91 4.01
C PRO A 196 16.61 17.99 2.94
N THR A 197 17.45 19.03 2.94
CA THR A 197 17.47 20.05 1.88
C THR A 197 18.23 19.61 0.64
N SER A 198 19.12 18.62 0.76
CA SER A 198 19.83 18.00 -0.36
C SER A 198 19.26 16.62 -0.68
N ALA A 199 19.12 16.29 -1.97
CA ALA A 199 18.61 15.00 -2.40
C ALA A 199 19.48 13.84 -1.91
N LEU A 200 18.87 12.81 -1.32
CA LEU A 200 19.58 11.64 -0.79
C LEU A 200 20.41 10.93 -1.87
N LEU A 201 19.83 10.77 -3.07
CA LEU A 201 20.51 10.14 -4.21
C LEU A 201 21.73 10.94 -4.67
N GLN A 202 21.63 12.27 -4.71
CA GLN A 202 22.75 13.15 -5.04
C GLN A 202 23.86 13.02 -3.99
N ALA A 203 23.50 13.10 -2.70
CA ALA A 203 24.45 12.95 -1.60
C ALA A 203 25.11 11.56 -1.60
N HIS A 204 24.37 10.50 -1.94
CA HIS A 204 24.91 9.16 -2.10
C HIS A 204 25.88 9.07 -3.29
N PHE A 205 25.46 9.49 -4.48
CA PHE A 205 26.24 9.37 -5.71
C PHE A 205 27.59 10.11 -5.63
N PHE A 206 27.60 11.31 -5.05
CA PHE A 206 28.82 12.13 -4.91
C PHE A 206 29.61 11.86 -3.63
N GLY A 207 29.19 10.92 -2.78
CA GLY A 207 29.87 10.65 -1.50
C GLY A 207 29.78 11.81 -0.49
N GLN A 208 28.72 12.61 -0.56
CA GLN A 208 28.48 13.81 0.24
C GLN A 208 27.35 13.61 1.26
N SER A 209 27.36 12.47 1.97
CA SER A 209 26.29 12.13 2.93
C SER A 209 26.36 12.91 4.25
N ASN A 210 27.52 13.48 4.59
CA ASN A 210 27.72 14.20 5.84
C ASN A 210 26.76 15.40 5.97
N GLY A 211 25.94 15.41 7.03
CA GLY A 211 24.91 16.42 7.25
C GLY A 211 23.62 16.23 6.44
N VAL A 212 23.53 15.22 5.57
CA VAL A 212 22.32 14.91 4.78
C VAL A 212 21.56 13.73 5.38
N TYR A 213 22.24 12.62 5.65
CA TYR A 213 21.65 11.44 6.27
C TYR A 213 22.68 10.61 7.05
N THR A 214 22.22 9.73 7.93
CA THR A 214 23.08 8.73 8.58
C THR A 214 22.69 7.30 8.17
N PRO A 215 23.65 6.39 7.95
CA PRO A 215 23.40 5.00 7.55
C PRO A 215 23.06 4.09 8.74
N GLU A 216 22.47 4.64 9.80
CA GLU A 216 22.26 3.98 11.10
C GLU A 216 20.77 3.78 11.41
N PHE A 217 19.96 3.47 10.39
CA PHE A 217 18.56 3.13 10.63
C PHE A 217 18.49 1.80 11.40
N PRO A 218 17.76 1.74 12.54
CA PRO A 218 17.76 0.57 13.41
C PRO A 218 17.03 -0.60 12.74
N SER A 219 17.65 -1.78 12.74
CA SER A 219 17.06 -2.98 12.13
C SER A 219 15.89 -3.56 12.91
N THR A 220 15.77 -3.22 14.20
CA THR A 220 14.68 -3.58 15.10
C THR A 220 14.32 -2.38 15.99
N PRO A 221 13.12 -2.33 16.60
CA PRO A 221 12.74 -1.25 17.50
C PRO A 221 13.70 -1.22 18.71
N ILE A 222 14.20 -0.03 19.05
CA ILE A 222 15.18 0.13 20.15
C ILE A 222 14.54 -0.19 21.51
N THR A 223 13.26 0.12 21.68
CA THR A 223 12.49 -0.14 22.90
C THR A 223 11.30 -1.03 22.56
N PRO A 224 11.42 -2.35 22.71
CA PRO A 224 10.31 -3.26 22.51
C PRO A 224 9.20 -3.04 23.54
N PHE A 225 7.95 -3.20 23.11
CA PHE A 225 6.78 -3.20 23.97
C PHE A 225 5.72 -4.13 23.37
N ASN A 226 4.58 -4.27 24.03
CA ASN A 226 3.43 -4.95 23.45
C ASN A 226 2.82 -4.06 22.35
N TYR A 227 3.29 -4.20 21.11
CA TYR A 227 3.01 -3.28 20.00
C TYR A 227 1.52 -3.07 19.76
N THR A 228 0.72 -4.14 19.78
CA THR A 228 -0.72 -4.07 19.56
C THR A 228 -1.54 -4.05 20.86
N GLY A 229 -0.88 -3.93 22.01
CA GLY A 229 -1.51 -3.88 23.34
C GLY A 229 -1.69 -2.47 23.86
N SER A 230 -1.49 -2.26 25.16
CA SER A 230 -1.47 -0.90 25.73
C SER A 230 -0.24 -0.13 25.25
N PRO A 231 -0.40 1.05 24.61
CA PRO A 231 0.73 1.84 24.12
C PRO A 231 1.55 2.40 25.30
N PRO A 232 2.84 2.72 25.08
CA PRO A 232 3.66 3.40 26.07
C PRO A 232 3.12 4.79 26.40
N ASN A 233 3.31 5.24 27.65
CA ASN A 233 2.92 6.60 28.08
C ASN A 233 3.61 7.70 27.27
N ASN A 234 4.85 7.43 26.82
CA ASN A 234 5.58 8.34 25.95
C ASN A 234 5.41 7.91 24.49
N THR A 235 4.66 8.70 23.73
CA THR A 235 4.41 8.49 22.30
C THR A 235 5.34 9.33 21.41
N MET A 236 6.34 9.99 21.99
CA MET A 236 7.19 10.93 21.27
C MET A 236 8.20 10.23 20.37
N VAL A 237 8.18 10.61 19.08
CA VAL A 237 9.08 10.07 18.07
C VAL A 237 10.39 10.86 17.99
N SER A 238 11.44 10.19 17.53
CA SER A 238 12.73 10.83 17.26
C SER A 238 12.77 11.33 15.81
N ASN A 239 13.05 12.61 15.60
CA ASN A 239 13.22 13.15 14.25
C ASN A 239 14.63 12.86 13.73
N GLY A 240 14.75 12.40 12.49
CA GLY A 240 16.04 12.24 11.83
C GLY A 240 15.93 11.74 10.40
N THR A 241 17.02 11.92 9.64
CA THR A 241 17.16 11.41 8.27
C THR A 241 18.10 10.20 8.32
N LYS A 242 17.54 9.03 8.63
CA LYS A 242 18.28 7.77 8.73
C LYS A 242 17.94 6.86 7.56
N VAL A 243 18.93 6.13 7.06
CA VAL A 243 18.77 5.20 5.93
C VAL A 243 19.30 3.82 6.27
N VAL A 244 18.74 2.79 5.64
CA VAL A 244 19.32 1.44 5.66
C VAL A 244 20.22 1.30 4.45
N VAL A 245 21.45 0.81 4.61
CA VAL A 245 22.37 0.53 3.50
C VAL A 245 22.49 -0.98 3.31
N LEU A 246 22.29 -1.45 2.08
CA LEU A 246 22.37 -2.85 1.69
C LEU A 246 23.40 -3.04 0.57
N PRO A 247 24.24 -4.07 0.64
CA PRO A 247 24.98 -4.54 -0.53
C PRO A 247 24.03 -4.97 -1.66
N PHE A 248 24.46 -4.78 -2.91
CA PHE A 248 23.78 -5.35 -4.07
C PHE A 248 23.51 -6.86 -3.88
N ASN A 249 22.38 -7.34 -4.38
CA ASN A 249 21.96 -8.74 -4.36
C ASN A 249 21.69 -9.32 -2.95
N THR A 250 21.47 -8.46 -1.95
CA THR A 250 21.08 -8.90 -0.60
C THR A 250 19.63 -9.37 -0.60
N SER A 251 19.37 -10.60 -0.17
CA SER A 251 17.99 -11.07 0.08
C SER A 251 17.49 -10.57 1.44
N VAL A 252 16.35 -9.87 1.43
CA VAL A 252 15.80 -9.18 2.61
C VAL A 252 14.48 -9.82 3.02
N GLU A 253 14.30 -10.04 4.31
CA GLU A 253 13.00 -10.24 4.93
C GLU A 253 12.70 -9.07 5.86
N LEU A 254 11.58 -8.40 5.63
CA LEU A 254 11.13 -7.28 6.45
C LEU A 254 9.76 -7.63 7.05
N VAL A 255 9.71 -7.64 8.37
CA VAL A 255 8.44 -7.65 9.12
C VAL A 255 8.08 -6.21 9.45
N MET A 256 6.90 -5.77 9.01
CA MET A 256 6.29 -4.50 9.39
C MET A 256 5.18 -4.78 10.41
N GLN A 257 5.29 -4.17 11.58
CA GLN A 257 4.41 -4.37 12.73
C GLN A 257 3.67 -3.06 13.03
N ASP A 258 2.34 -3.07 12.90
CA ASP A 258 1.52 -1.96 13.37
C ASP A 258 1.60 -1.83 14.90
N THR A 259 1.39 -0.61 15.40
CA THR A 259 1.37 -0.30 16.83
C THR A 259 0.06 0.34 17.25
N SER A 260 -0.33 0.18 18.51
CA SER A 260 -1.51 0.84 19.09
C SER A 260 -1.29 2.30 19.48
N ILE A 261 -0.11 2.87 19.19
CA ILE A 261 0.20 4.27 19.51
C ILE A 261 -0.73 5.18 18.69
N LEU A 262 -1.56 5.94 19.40
CA LEU A 262 -2.63 6.79 18.84
C LEU A 262 -3.73 6.03 18.08
N GLY A 263 -3.86 4.73 18.32
CA GLY A 263 -4.85 3.87 17.68
C GLY A 263 -4.21 2.99 16.61
N ALA A 264 -4.61 1.72 16.60
CA ALA A 264 -4.19 0.76 15.58
C ALA A 264 -4.84 1.10 14.24
N GLU A 265 -4.07 1.09 13.15
CA GLU A 265 -4.52 1.54 11.84
C GLU A 265 -3.86 0.75 10.71
N SER A 266 -4.61 0.52 9.64
CA SER A 266 -4.07 -0.06 8.42
C SER A 266 -3.16 0.95 7.72
N HIS A 267 -1.94 0.54 7.37
CA HIS A 267 -0.97 1.41 6.72
C HIS A 267 -0.51 0.81 5.39
N PRO A 268 -0.91 1.35 4.23
CA PRO A 268 -0.43 0.91 2.93
C PRO A 268 1.02 1.35 2.72
N LEU A 269 1.98 0.45 3.00
CA LEU A 269 3.41 0.73 2.86
C LEU A 269 3.86 0.40 1.44
N HIS A 270 4.41 1.41 0.78
CA HIS A 270 4.96 1.35 -0.57
C HIS A 270 6.49 1.39 -0.53
N LEU A 271 7.14 0.56 -1.36
CA LEU A 271 8.58 0.55 -1.56
C LEU A 271 8.90 0.92 -3.01
N HIS A 272 9.69 1.98 -3.19
CA HIS A 272 10.18 2.40 -4.51
C HIS A 272 11.26 1.44 -4.99
N GLY A 273 11.45 1.35 -6.31
CA GLY A 273 12.54 0.59 -6.93
C GLY A 273 12.40 -0.93 -6.90
N PHE A 274 11.43 -1.46 -6.15
CA PHE A 274 11.21 -2.89 -5.96
C PHE A 274 9.73 -3.24 -5.94
N ASN A 275 9.40 -4.39 -6.51
CA ASN A 275 8.31 -5.19 -5.99
C ASN A 275 8.86 -6.15 -4.92
N PHE A 276 7.96 -6.65 -4.07
CA PHE A 276 8.26 -7.57 -2.99
C PHE A 276 7.16 -8.63 -2.85
N PHE A 277 7.54 -9.80 -2.34
CA PHE A 277 6.61 -10.89 -2.08
C PHE A 277 6.04 -10.78 -0.66
N ILE A 278 4.71 -10.77 -0.53
CA ILE A 278 4.02 -10.80 0.75
C ILE A 278 3.96 -12.26 1.22
N VAL A 279 4.91 -12.66 2.07
CA VAL A 279 5.08 -14.07 2.49
C VAL A 279 4.20 -14.45 3.68
N GLY A 280 3.77 -13.49 4.49
CA GLY A 280 2.88 -13.75 5.61
C GLY A 280 2.27 -12.47 6.18
N GLN A 281 1.14 -12.60 6.86
CA GLN A 281 0.49 -11.51 7.58
C GLN A 281 -0.36 -12.08 8.71
N GLY A 282 -0.60 -11.28 9.74
CA GLY A 282 -1.36 -11.69 10.91
C GLY A 282 -1.81 -10.51 11.76
N PHE A 283 -2.53 -10.82 12.84
CA PHE A 283 -2.95 -9.87 13.85
C PHE A 283 -2.16 -10.09 15.14
N GLY A 284 -2.12 -9.07 15.98
CA GLY A 284 -1.30 -9.05 17.20
C GLY A 284 0.16 -8.75 16.91
N ASN A 285 1.02 -9.11 17.86
CA ASN A 285 2.46 -9.02 17.68
C ASN A 285 2.97 -10.23 16.90
N PHE A 286 3.85 -10.00 15.93
CA PHE A 286 4.55 -11.07 15.22
C PHE A 286 5.36 -11.95 16.19
N ASP A 287 5.19 -13.26 16.09
CA ASP A 287 5.96 -14.25 16.84
C ASP A 287 7.02 -14.88 15.92
N PRO A 288 8.32 -14.50 16.04
CA PRO A 288 9.38 -14.99 15.17
C PRO A 288 9.61 -16.51 15.25
N ASN A 289 9.09 -17.17 16.30
CA ASN A 289 9.25 -18.62 16.48
C ASN A 289 8.08 -19.42 15.92
N LYS A 290 6.95 -18.78 15.57
CA LYS A 290 5.72 -19.48 15.14
C LYS A 290 5.21 -19.03 13.79
N ASP A 291 5.25 -17.73 13.51
CA ASP A 291 4.62 -17.18 12.32
C ASP A 291 5.38 -17.47 11.02
N PRO A 292 6.74 -17.51 10.99
CA PRO A 292 7.46 -17.92 9.79
C PRO A 292 7.09 -19.30 9.26
N ALA A 293 6.69 -20.23 10.13
CA ALA A 293 6.25 -21.57 9.73
C ALA A 293 4.97 -21.57 8.87
N LYS A 294 4.21 -20.46 8.87
CA LYS A 294 2.99 -20.27 8.08
C LYS A 294 3.25 -19.48 6.79
N PHE A 295 4.48 -19.06 6.53
CA PHE A 295 4.77 -18.25 5.36
C PHE A 295 4.47 -19.01 4.06
N ASN A 296 3.82 -18.33 3.13
CA ASN A 296 3.71 -18.79 1.77
C ASN A 296 5.01 -18.46 1.04
N LEU A 297 5.87 -19.48 0.84
CA LEU A 297 7.12 -19.37 0.09
C LEU A 297 7.05 -20.00 -1.31
N ILE A 298 5.84 -20.40 -1.74
CA ILE A 298 5.61 -21.07 -3.02
C ILE A 298 5.09 -20.08 -4.06
N ASP A 299 4.02 -19.36 -3.73
CA ASP A 299 3.40 -18.38 -4.64
C ASP A 299 2.80 -17.16 -3.91
N PRO A 300 3.51 -16.57 -2.92
CA PRO A 300 3.10 -15.32 -2.31
C PRO A 300 2.88 -14.26 -3.40
N VAL A 301 1.88 -13.39 -3.22
CA VAL A 301 1.66 -12.30 -4.16
C VAL A 301 2.84 -11.34 -4.16
N GLU A 302 3.27 -10.94 -5.35
CA GLU A 302 4.26 -9.90 -5.56
C GLU A 302 3.55 -8.55 -5.75
N ARG A 303 3.96 -7.52 -4.99
CA ARG A 303 3.37 -6.18 -4.98
C ARG A 303 4.43 -5.10 -4.79
N ASN A 304 4.09 -3.84 -5.07
CA ASN A 304 4.91 -2.69 -4.64
C ASN A 304 4.33 -2.00 -3.40
N THR A 305 3.07 -2.28 -3.04
CA THR A 305 2.37 -1.64 -1.92
C THR A 305 1.57 -2.67 -1.13
N VAL A 306 1.71 -2.70 0.19
CA VAL A 306 1.00 -3.63 1.08
C VAL A 306 0.41 -2.92 2.28
N GLY A 307 -0.86 -3.18 2.59
CA GLY A 307 -1.46 -2.77 3.85
C GLY A 307 -0.87 -3.56 5.01
N VAL A 308 -0.14 -2.91 5.91
CA VAL A 308 0.15 -3.45 7.24
C VAL A 308 -1.19 -3.54 7.97
N PRO A 309 -1.64 -4.74 8.42
CA PRO A 309 -2.95 -4.87 9.04
C PRO A 309 -3.07 -4.02 10.32
N SER A 310 -4.22 -3.35 10.51
CA SER A 310 -4.54 -2.67 11.77
C SER A 310 -4.44 -3.64 12.94
N GLY A 311 -3.59 -3.30 13.91
CA GLY A 311 -3.30 -4.11 15.09
C GLY A 311 -2.62 -5.42 14.73
N GLY A 312 -1.80 -5.45 13.69
CA GLY A 312 -1.19 -6.66 13.16
C GLY A 312 0.17 -6.44 12.50
N TRP A 313 0.56 -7.39 11.68
CA TRP A 313 1.88 -7.40 11.03
C TRP A 313 1.79 -8.01 9.63
N VAL A 314 2.77 -7.65 8.81
CA VAL A 314 3.01 -8.23 7.50
C VAL A 314 4.50 -8.49 7.30
N ALA A 315 4.84 -9.64 6.74
CA ALA A 315 6.19 -10.02 6.38
C ALA A 315 6.33 -10.01 4.85
N ILE A 316 7.34 -9.30 4.36
CA ILE A 316 7.67 -9.24 2.94
C ILE A 316 9.09 -9.76 2.69
N ARG A 317 9.34 -10.27 1.48
CA ARG A 317 10.68 -10.60 1.00
C ARG A 317 10.96 -9.95 -0.35
N PHE A 318 12.15 -9.41 -0.52
CA PHE A 318 12.62 -8.87 -1.80
C PHE A 318 14.13 -9.08 -1.95
N LEU A 319 14.61 -8.94 -3.18
CA LEU A 319 16.02 -8.97 -3.52
C LEU A 319 16.48 -7.53 -3.77
N ALA A 320 17.53 -7.08 -3.09
CA ALA A 320 18.09 -5.75 -3.27
C ALA A 320 19.02 -5.71 -4.50
N ASP A 321 18.47 -5.88 -5.70
CA ASP A 321 19.19 -5.99 -6.98
C ASP A 321 19.08 -4.74 -7.88
N ASN A 322 18.66 -3.62 -7.29
CA ASN A 322 18.52 -2.34 -7.98
C ASN A 322 19.33 -1.25 -7.24
N PRO A 323 20.55 -0.90 -7.69
CA PRO A 323 21.40 0.09 -7.03
C PRO A 323 20.78 1.48 -7.06
N GLY A 324 20.84 2.20 -5.94
CA GLY A 324 20.25 3.53 -5.83
C GLY A 324 19.76 3.86 -4.43
N VAL A 325 18.94 4.91 -4.35
CA VAL A 325 18.30 5.35 -3.11
C VAL A 325 16.78 5.27 -3.28
N TRP A 326 16.15 4.40 -2.50
CA TRP A 326 14.76 3.98 -2.69
C TRP A 326 13.91 4.34 -1.48
N PHE A 327 12.86 5.11 -1.69
CA PHE A 327 11.97 5.51 -0.64
C PHE A 327 11.02 4.39 -0.23
N MET A 328 10.76 4.25 1.06
CA MET A 328 9.69 3.40 1.58
C MET A 328 8.83 4.24 2.50
N HIS A 329 7.53 4.29 2.24
CA HIS A 329 6.63 5.18 2.97
C HIS A 329 5.20 4.67 2.99
N CYS A 330 4.42 5.11 3.99
CA CYS A 330 2.98 4.91 3.96
C CYS A 330 2.41 5.71 2.79
N HIS A 331 1.44 5.17 2.08
CA HIS A 331 0.82 5.82 0.92
C HIS A 331 -0.44 6.61 1.32
N LEU A 332 -0.66 6.79 2.63
CA LEU A 332 -1.54 7.82 3.18
C LEU A 332 -0.74 9.11 3.29
N GLU A 333 -1.09 10.11 2.48
CA GLU A 333 -0.28 11.33 2.32
C GLU A 333 -0.11 12.08 3.63
N VAL A 334 -1.13 12.07 4.49
CA VAL A 334 -1.04 12.64 5.83
C VAL A 334 0.08 11.97 6.65
N HIS A 335 0.23 10.64 6.58
CA HIS A 335 1.28 9.91 7.30
C HIS A 335 2.67 10.13 6.68
N THR A 336 2.77 10.20 5.35
CA THR A 336 4.01 10.59 4.67
C THR A 336 4.47 11.99 5.12
N SER A 337 3.53 12.93 5.25
CA SER A 337 3.84 14.28 5.70
C SER A 337 4.27 14.32 7.17
N TRP A 338 3.79 13.39 7.98
CA TRP A 338 4.10 13.26 9.41
C TRP A 338 5.38 12.49 9.73
N GLY A 339 6.02 11.87 8.73
CA GLY A 339 7.31 11.20 8.89
C GLY A 339 7.26 9.67 8.80
N LEU A 340 6.13 9.07 8.44
CA LEU A 340 5.98 7.62 8.19
C LEU A 340 6.64 7.23 6.86
N LYS A 341 7.96 7.36 6.82
CA LYS A 341 8.79 7.10 5.65
C LYS A 341 10.24 6.85 6.07
N MET A 342 11.02 6.34 5.16
CA MET A 342 12.46 6.07 5.30
C MET A 342 13.07 5.85 3.92
N ALA A 343 14.40 5.81 3.78
CA ALA A 343 15.05 5.43 2.53
C ALA A 343 16.03 4.25 2.68
N TRP A 344 16.00 3.35 1.70
CA TRP A 344 16.97 2.28 1.51
C TRP A 344 18.04 2.78 0.55
N ILE A 345 19.30 2.42 0.78
CA ILE A 345 20.39 2.58 -0.17
C ILE A 345 20.85 1.19 -0.56
N VAL A 346 20.81 0.89 -1.85
CA VAL A 346 21.41 -0.33 -2.40
C VAL A 346 22.68 0.08 -3.10
N LEU A 347 23.81 -0.44 -2.61
CA LEU A 347 25.13 -0.17 -3.16
C LEU A 347 25.28 -0.80 -4.55
N ASP A 348 26.24 -0.30 -5.31
CA ASP A 348 26.65 -0.89 -6.57
C ASP A 348 27.11 -2.35 -6.41
N GLY A 349 26.80 -3.17 -7.40
CA GLY A 349 27.41 -4.48 -7.61
C GLY A 349 28.73 -4.41 -8.37
N GLU A 350 29.23 -5.60 -8.72
CA GLU A 350 30.54 -5.74 -9.37
C GLU A 350 30.49 -5.40 -10.86
N LEU A 351 29.39 -5.76 -11.55
CA LEU A 351 29.27 -5.60 -13.00
C LEU A 351 28.84 -4.18 -13.39
N PRO A 352 29.20 -3.68 -14.59
CA PRO A 352 28.75 -2.39 -15.08
C PRO A 352 27.22 -2.21 -15.10
N THR A 353 26.47 -3.28 -15.34
CA THR A 353 24.99 -3.27 -15.33
C THR A 353 24.39 -3.27 -13.92
N GLN A 354 25.21 -3.41 -12.89
CA GLN A 354 24.83 -3.42 -11.48
C GLN A 354 25.26 -2.13 -10.78
N LYS A 355 25.48 -1.05 -11.54
CA LYS A 355 25.90 0.24 -10.99
C LYS A 355 24.82 1.29 -11.20
N LEU A 356 24.69 2.19 -10.24
CA LEU A 356 23.86 3.37 -10.37
C LEU A 356 24.34 4.22 -11.56
N LEU A 357 23.41 4.60 -12.43
CA LEU A 357 23.71 5.44 -13.59
C LEU A 357 24.14 6.85 -13.15
N PRO A 358 25.02 7.53 -13.93
CA PRO A 358 25.35 8.91 -13.64
C PRO A 358 24.10 9.81 -13.72
N PRO A 359 24.04 10.88 -12.91
CA PRO A 359 22.93 11.81 -12.95
C PRO A 359 22.82 12.48 -14.34
N PRO A 360 21.60 12.79 -14.80
CA PRO A 360 21.41 13.49 -16.06
C PRO A 360 21.97 14.92 -15.97
N ALA A 361 22.38 15.48 -17.11
CA ALA A 361 23.04 16.79 -17.17
C ALA A 361 22.14 17.96 -16.74
N ASP A 362 20.83 17.76 -16.78
CA ASP A 362 19.79 18.72 -16.41
C ASP A 362 19.14 18.41 -15.04
N LEU A 363 19.82 17.63 -14.18
CA LEU A 363 19.35 17.36 -12.82
C LEU A 363 19.05 18.67 -12.07
N PRO A 364 17.84 18.87 -11.53
CA PRO A 364 17.49 20.06 -10.77
C PRO A 364 18.44 20.29 -9.59
N LYS A 365 18.80 21.56 -9.36
CA LYS A 365 19.66 21.95 -8.24
C LYS A 365 18.84 21.95 -6.94
N CYS A 366 19.45 21.46 -5.86
CA CYS A 366 18.90 21.48 -4.51
C CYS A 366 18.90 22.90 -3.92
#